data_AF-A0A133U9S4-F1
#
_entry.id   AF-A0A133U9S4-F1
#
_cell.length_a   1.000
_cell.length_b   1.000
_cell.length_c   1.000
_cell.angle_alpha   90.00
_cell.angle_beta   90.00
_cell.angle_gamma   90.00
#
_symmetry.space_group_name_H-M   'P 1'
#
loop_
_entity.id
_entity.type
_entity.pdbx_description
1 polymer ?
#
loop_
_entity_poly.entity_id
_entity_poly.type
_entity_poly.pdbx_seq_one_letter_code
_entity_poly.pdbx_strand_id
1 'polypeptide(L)'
;MMSEKILVDINVPREVCERLGEIGYEAVYLADILPDDVDDEKILEWMESTHTPILTRDKEFPENGMNLKITIDSESSVKLTRKALRKLMSRQIFPDPLLGSWGAGLKGS
;
A
#
# COMPACT_ATOMS: atom_id res chain seq x y z
N MET A 1 15.10 -1.58 -11.20
CA MET A 1 14.32 -0.57 -10.46
C MET A 1 13.34 -1.36 -9.62
N MET A 2 13.46 -1.29 -8.29
CA MET A 2 12.59 -2.05 -7.39
C MET A 2 11.20 -1.42 -7.48
N SER A 3 10.28 -2.07 -8.18
CA SER A 3 8.87 -1.78 -8.03
C SER A 3 8.50 -2.25 -6.63
N GLU A 4 8.54 -1.33 -5.68
CA GLU A 4 8.09 -1.64 -4.33
C GLU A 4 6.59 -1.93 -4.46
N LYS A 5 6.20 -3.15 -4.08
CA LYS A 5 4.79 -3.56 -4.08
C LYS A 5 4.12 -3.00 -2.83
N ILE A 6 2.80 -2.90 -2.84
CA ILE A 6 2.00 -2.62 -1.63
C ILE A 6 1.04 -3.78 -1.44
N LEU A 7 1.12 -4.46 -0.32
CA LEU A 7 0.10 -5.42 0.06
C LEU A 7 -1.15 -4.70 0.56
N VAL A 8 -2.31 -5.19 0.17
CA VAL A 8 -3.60 -4.72 0.64
C VAL A 8 -4.30 -5.88 1.33
N ASP A 9 -4.56 -5.70 2.62
CA ASP A 9 -5.23 -6.67 3.47
C ASP A 9 -6.68 -6.93 3.03
N ILE A 10 -7.17 -8.15 3.27
CA ILE A 10 -8.54 -8.58 3.04
C ILE A 10 -9.57 -7.70 3.77
N ASN A 11 -9.19 -7.13 4.92
CA ASN A 11 -10.06 -6.23 5.65
C ASN A 11 -10.20 -4.85 4.98
N VAL A 12 -9.31 -4.49 4.05
CA VAL A 12 -9.40 -3.28 3.23
C VAL A 12 -10.30 -3.59 2.01
N PRO A 13 -11.24 -2.69 1.64
CA PRO A 13 -12.02 -2.87 0.42
C PRO A 13 -11.11 -2.97 -0.82
N ARG A 14 -11.37 -3.95 -1.69
CA ARG A 14 -10.62 -4.15 -2.95
C ARG A 14 -10.55 -2.89 -3.83
N GLU A 15 -11.58 -2.05 -3.81
CA GLU A 15 -11.62 -0.75 -4.51
C GLU A 15 -10.41 0.15 -4.15
N VAL A 16 -9.89 0.06 -2.92
CA VAL A 16 -8.69 0.82 -2.51
C VAL A 16 -7.45 0.29 -3.23
N CYS A 17 -7.32 -1.03 -3.39
CA CYS A 17 -6.23 -1.66 -4.15
C CYS A 17 -6.28 -1.23 -5.63
N GLU A 18 -7.46 -1.28 -6.24
CA GLU A 18 -7.68 -0.88 -7.63
C GLU A 18 -7.31 0.59 -7.86
N ARG A 19 -7.79 1.49 -7.01
CA ARG A 19 -7.48 2.93 -7.10
C ARG A 19 -6.00 3.23 -6.90
N LEU A 20 -5.30 2.48 -6.05
CA LEU A 20 -3.84 2.63 -5.91
C LEU A 20 -3.14 2.21 -7.22
N GLY A 21 -3.59 1.11 -7.83
CA GLY A 21 -3.15 0.68 -9.15
C GLY A 21 -3.33 1.74 -10.23
N GLU A 22 -4.51 2.37 -10.30
CA GLU A 22 -4.82 3.44 -11.26
C GLU A 22 -3.89 4.66 -11.13
N ILE A 23 -3.37 4.93 -9.93
CA ILE A 23 -2.49 6.06 -9.62
C ILE A 23 -1.01 5.72 -9.87
N GLY A 24 -0.71 4.46 -10.23
CA GLY A 24 0.64 4.01 -10.58
C GLY A 24 1.39 3.30 -9.45
N TYR A 25 0.72 2.96 -8.35
CA TYR A 25 1.29 2.07 -7.35
C TYR A 25 1.10 0.61 -7.73
N GLU A 26 2.09 -0.25 -7.47
CA GLU A 26 1.96 -1.70 -7.65
C GLU A 26 1.29 -2.32 -6.41
N ALA A 27 -0.04 -2.17 -6.31
CA ALA A 27 -0.83 -2.72 -5.21
C ALA A 27 -1.32 -4.14 -5.50
N VAL A 28 -1.18 -5.03 -4.52
CA VAL A 28 -1.55 -6.46 -4.60
C VAL A 28 -2.47 -6.79 -3.43
N TYR A 29 -3.63 -7.36 -3.72
CA TYR A 29 -4.56 -7.81 -2.69
C TYR A 29 -4.09 -9.14 -2.10
N LEU A 30 -4.07 -9.26 -0.77
CA LEU A 30 -3.50 -10.43 -0.09
C LEU A 30 -4.17 -11.74 -0.52
N ALA A 31 -5.50 -11.76 -0.65
CA ALA A 31 -6.24 -12.94 -1.10
C ALA A 31 -5.91 -13.37 -2.55
N ASP A 32 -5.24 -12.54 -3.34
CA ASP A 32 -4.82 -12.92 -4.71
C ASP A 32 -3.47 -13.66 -4.73
N ILE A 33 -2.70 -13.61 -3.64
CA ILE A 33 -1.34 -14.18 -3.56
C ILE A 33 -1.14 -15.20 -2.44
N LEU A 34 -1.96 -15.12 -1.39
CA LEU A 34 -1.89 -15.99 -0.23
C LEU A 34 -3.26 -16.67 -0.02
N PRO A 35 -3.26 -17.93 0.46
CA PRO A 35 -4.48 -18.57 0.95
C PRO A 35 -5.17 -17.72 2.03
N ASP A 36 -6.50 -17.78 2.09
CA ASP A 36 -7.33 -17.07 3.09
C ASP A 36 -6.97 -17.41 4.55
N ASP A 37 -6.24 -18.52 4.80
CA ASP A 37 -5.88 -19.04 6.11
C ASP A 37 -4.42 -18.77 6.54
N VAL A 38 -3.70 -17.88 5.86
CA VAL A 38 -2.33 -17.53 6.25
C VAL A 38 -2.29 -16.68 7.51
N ASP A 39 -1.52 -17.14 8.51
CA ASP A 39 -1.27 -16.41 9.76
C ASP A 39 -0.57 -15.06 9.53
N ASP A 40 -1.00 -14.04 10.30
CA ASP A 40 -0.41 -12.68 10.26
C ASP A 40 1.10 -12.67 10.50
N GLU A 41 1.63 -13.59 11.32
CA GLU A 41 3.08 -13.73 11.55
C GLU A 41 3.84 -14.08 10.27
N LYS A 42 3.29 -14.95 9.42
CA LYS A 42 3.90 -15.31 8.13
C LYS A 42 3.84 -14.15 7.14
N ILE A 43 2.73 -13.39 7.18
CA ILE A 43 2.59 -12.17 6.39
C ILE A 43 3.66 -11.16 6.83
N LEU A 44 3.88 -11.01 8.14
CA LEU A 44 4.91 -10.16 8.71
C LEU A 44 6.31 -10.57 8.25
N GLU A 45 6.68 -11.85 8.38
CA GLU A 45 8.00 -12.35 7.92
C GLU A 45 8.22 -12.08 6.43
N TRP A 46 7.18 -12.28 5.61
CA TRP A 46 7.25 -11.99 4.18
C TRP A 46 7.43 -10.50 3.91
N MET A 47 6.69 -9.64 4.60
CA MET A 47 6.85 -8.18 4.51
C MET A 47 8.27 -7.75 4.86
N GLU A 48 8.86 -8.31 5.92
CA GLU A 48 10.22 -7.99 6.35
C GLU A 48 11.27 -8.48 5.34
N SER A 49 11.14 -9.72 4.88
CA SER A 49 12.05 -10.33 3.89
C SER A 49 12.07 -9.57 2.56
N THR A 50 10.90 -9.09 2.13
CA THR A 50 10.72 -8.40 0.85
C THR A 50 10.76 -6.88 0.95
N HIS A 51 10.81 -6.34 2.17
CA HIS A 51 10.63 -4.91 2.45
C HIS A 51 9.33 -4.34 1.85
N THR A 52 8.26 -5.14 1.84
CA THR A 52 6.98 -4.76 1.24
C THR A 52 6.01 -4.27 2.33
N PRO A 53 5.48 -3.04 2.25
CA PRO A 53 4.49 -2.57 3.21
C PRO A 53 3.11 -3.16 2.98
N ILE A 54 2.34 -3.23 4.07
CA ILE A 54 0.95 -3.66 4.08
C ILE A 54 0.03 -2.51 4.47
N LEU A 55 -1.04 -2.37 3.72
CA LEU A 55 -2.18 -1.53 4.02
C LEU A 55 -3.25 -2.38 4.69
N THR A 56 -3.53 -2.10 5.96
CA THR A 56 -4.48 -2.88 6.76
C THR A 56 -5.43 -1.96 7.52
N ARG A 57 -6.63 -2.45 7.85
CA ARG A 57 -7.53 -1.82 8.82
C ARG A 57 -7.40 -2.44 10.20
N ASP A 58 -6.74 -3.59 10.30
CA ASP A 58 -6.49 -4.23 11.57
C ASP A 58 -5.42 -3.47 12.35
N LYS A 59 -5.76 -3.16 13.60
CA LYS A 59 -4.87 -2.51 14.55
C LYS A 59 -4.02 -3.53 15.29
N GLU A 60 -4.55 -4.75 15.44
CA GLU A 60 -3.92 -5.86 16.16
C GLU A 60 -2.87 -6.57 15.31
N PHE A 61 -2.90 -6.40 13.98
CA PHE A 61 -1.85 -6.87 13.08
C PHE A 61 -0.45 -6.55 13.62
N PRO A 62 0.51 -7.50 13.63
CA PRO A 62 1.81 -7.31 14.24
C PRO A 62 2.55 -6.06 13.73
N GLU A 63 3.15 -5.30 14.65
CA GLU A 63 4.04 -4.19 14.28
C GLU A 63 5.43 -4.74 13.96
N ASN A 64 6.08 -4.23 12.91
CA ASN A 64 7.52 -4.45 12.72
C ASN A 64 8.32 -3.20 13.01
N GLY A 65 9.59 -3.40 13.37
CA GLY A 65 10.55 -2.32 13.60
C GLY A 65 10.85 -1.46 12.36
N MET A 66 10.37 -1.89 11.19
CA MET A 66 10.62 -1.25 9.89
C MET A 66 9.46 -0.41 9.38
N ASN A 67 8.42 -0.15 10.20
CA ASN A 67 7.34 0.77 9.85
C ASN A 67 6.55 0.39 8.57
N LEU A 68 6.57 -0.90 8.18
CA LEU A 68 5.93 -1.40 6.96
C LEU A 68 4.41 -1.58 7.12
N LYS A 69 3.92 -1.65 8.35
CA LYS A 69 2.48 -1.65 8.66
C LYS A 69 1.90 -0.24 8.47
N ILE A 70 0.86 -0.14 7.65
CA ILE A 70 0.14 1.10 7.38
C ILE A 70 -1.34 0.88 7.72
N THR A 71 -1.69 1.21 8.97
CA THR A 71 -3.10 1.13 9.38
C THR A 71 -3.90 2.31 8.85
N ILE A 72 -5.03 2.02 8.19
CA ILE A 72 -6.00 3.01 7.72
C ILE A 72 -7.39 2.74 8.30
N ASP A 73 -8.06 3.79 8.74
CA ASP A 73 -9.41 3.73 9.30
C ASP A 73 -10.31 4.75 8.58
N SER A 74 -11.45 4.32 8.04
CA SER A 74 -12.51 5.22 7.57
C SER A 74 -13.77 4.45 7.19
N GLU A 75 -14.90 5.14 7.19
CA GLU A 75 -16.20 4.59 6.75
C GLU A 75 -16.40 4.61 5.23
N SER A 76 -15.57 5.36 4.48
CA SER A 76 -15.71 5.51 3.02
C SER A 76 -14.45 5.06 2.29
N SER A 77 -14.60 4.28 1.22
CA SER A 77 -13.50 3.82 0.33
C SER A 77 -12.69 4.98 -0.25
N VAL A 78 -13.33 6.09 -0.60
CA VAL A 78 -12.67 7.32 -1.08
C VAL A 78 -11.76 7.90 0.00
N LYS A 79 -12.22 7.95 1.26
CA LYS A 79 -11.42 8.45 2.38
C LYS A 79 -10.30 7.48 2.74
N LEU A 80 -10.54 6.17 2.67
CA LEU A 80 -9.52 5.13 2.85
C LEU A 80 -8.39 5.30 1.84
N THR A 81 -8.73 5.46 0.55
CA THR A 81 -7.75 5.67 -0.54
C THR A 81 -6.91 6.92 -0.29
N ARG A 82 -7.53 8.06 0.04
CA ARG A 82 -6.80 9.30 0.36
C ARG A 82 -5.89 9.14 1.57
N LYS A 83 -6.33 8.45 2.63
CA LYS A 83 -5.50 8.15 3.80
C LYS A 83 -4.32 7.24 3.43
N ALA A 84 -4.56 6.20 2.63
CA ALA A 84 -3.52 5.29 2.15
C ALA A 84 -2.43 6.07 1.40
N LEU A 85 -2.82 6.86 0.38
CA LEU A 85 -1.91 7.71 -0.38
C LEU A 85 -1.09 8.64 0.52
N ARG A 86 -1.76 9.37 1.42
CA ARG A 86 -1.07 10.30 2.33
C ARG A 86 -0.04 9.58 3.21
N LYS A 87 -0.37 8.38 3.71
CA LYS A 87 0.55 7.59 4.54
C LYS A 87 1.71 7.05 3.72
N LEU A 88 1.46 6.50 2.54
CA LEU A 88 2.47 6.01 1.61
C LEU A 88 3.47 7.11 1.25
N MET A 89 2.98 8.30 0.89
CA MET A 89 3.82 9.48 0.62
C MET A 89 4.61 9.93 1.85
N SER A 90 3.98 9.97 3.03
CA SER A 90 4.65 10.40 4.27
C SER A 90 5.78 9.47 4.71
N ARG A 91 5.68 8.18 4.36
CA ARG A 91 6.68 7.19 4.71
C ARG A 91 7.92 7.27 3.81
N GLN A 92 7.87 8.01 2.69
CA GLN A 92 8.93 8.06 1.66
C GLN A 92 9.42 6.68 1.20
N ILE A 93 8.60 5.64 1.40
CA ILE A 93 8.93 4.28 0.96
C ILE A 93 8.91 4.28 -0.56
N PHE A 94 7.89 4.89 -1.17
CA PHE A 94 7.74 4.93 -2.62
C PHE A 94 8.11 6.30 -3.19
N PRO A 95 8.69 6.37 -4.40
CA PRO A 95 8.75 7.61 -5.15
C PRO A 95 7.32 8.13 -5.38
N ASP A 96 7.12 9.44 -5.21
CA ASP A 96 5.81 10.07 -5.42
C ASP A 96 5.40 9.96 -6.90
N PRO A 97 4.36 9.18 -7.25
CA PRO A 97 3.94 9.01 -8.64
C PRO A 97 3.36 10.29 -9.24
N LEU A 98 2.92 11.25 -8.41
CA LEU A 98 2.42 12.55 -8.85
C LEU A 98 3.56 13.50 -9.26
N LEU A 99 4.76 13.32 -8.70
CA LEU A 99 5.97 14.06 -9.09
C LEU A 99 6.46 13.67 -10.50
N GLY A 100 6.21 12.43 -10.93
CA GLY A 100 6.48 11.98 -12.30
C GLY A 100 5.49 12.51 -13.35
N SER A 101 4.25 12.79 -12.94
CA SER A 101 3.17 13.22 -13.86
C SER A 101 3.16 14.74 -14.14
N TRP A 102 3.81 15.57 -13.31
CA TRP A 102 3.94 17.02 -13.54
C TRP A 102 5.24 17.42 -14.27
N GLY A 103 6.23 16.52 -14.37
CA GLY A 103 7.49 16.78 -15.06
C GLY A 103 7.44 16.65 -16.59
N ALA A 104 6.38 16.08 -17.16
CA ALA A 104 6.24 15.86 -18.60
C ALA A 104 5.56 17.03 -19.35
N GLY A 105 5.13 18.09 -18.66
CA GLY A 105 4.29 19.16 -19.24
C GLY A 105 4.96 20.52 -19.45
N LEU A 106 6.21 20.74 -19.04
CA LEU A 106 6.87 22.06 -19.17
C LEU A 106 8.21 21.97 -19.92
N LYS A 107 8.14 21.46 -21.16
CA LYS A 107 9.09 21.83 -22.22
C LYS A 107 8.30 22.03 -23.50
N GLY A 108 8.00 23.28 -23.83
CA GLY A 108 7.53 23.65 -25.16
C GLY A 108 6.39 24.65 -25.15
N SER A 109 6.73 25.93 -24.97
CA SER A 109 6.38 27.02 -25.88
C SER A 109 7.15 28.27 -25.47
#